data_AF-A0AAW3B5V5-F1
#
_entry.id   AF-A0AAW3B5V5-F1
#
_cell.length_a   1.000
_cell.length_b   1.000
_cell.length_c   1.000
_cell.angle_alpha   90.00
_cell.angle_beta   90.00
_cell.angle_gamma   90.00
#
_symmetry.space_group_name_H-M   'P 1'
#
loop_
_entity.id
_entity.type
_entity.pdbx_description
1 polymer ?
#
loop_
_entity_poly.entity_id
_entity_poly.type
_entity_poly.pdbx_seq_one_letter_code
_entity_poly.pdbx_strand_id
1 'polypeptide(L)'
;MDATTLLRCIRDVEKVNRECVDEADRELKAAVLLFNNQVRLLGGSHSWLIPIKMAPDEEDAFLATPEQSFLTLTEEEVAAMYPEQVSRHIPHLCECLRTEECVAAAARLHDVVKWHGRQLLSSQELRLAWRRIRASLENLMECSTEAGQRCSVSTTLQMMDALMR
;
A
#
# COMPACT_ATOMS: atom_id res chain seq x y z
N MET A 1 -31.87 24.25 41.47
CA MET A 1 -30.81 23.26 41.17
C MET A 1 -29.80 23.36 42.29
N ASP A 2 -29.54 22.27 43.03
CA ASP A 2 -28.57 22.31 44.13
C ASP A 2 -27.12 22.20 43.61
N ALA A 3 -26.16 22.61 44.45
CA ALA A 3 -24.74 22.66 44.09
C ALA A 3 -24.20 21.27 43.69
N THR A 4 -24.70 20.20 44.31
CA THR A 4 -24.33 18.82 44.05
C THR A 4 -24.74 18.38 42.64
N THR A 5 -25.96 18.74 42.23
CA THR A 5 -26.49 18.45 40.89
C THR A 5 -25.71 19.21 39.82
N LEU A 6 -25.37 20.47 40.08
CA LEU A 6 -24.61 21.31 39.14
C LEU A 6 -23.18 20.78 38.93
N LEU A 7 -22.49 20.37 40.00
CA LEU A 7 -21.16 19.75 39.92
C LEU A 7 -21.16 18.42 39.16
N ARG A 8 -22.20 17.60 39.33
CA ARG A 8 -22.36 16.37 38.57
C ARG A 8 -22.53 16.64 37.07
N CYS A 9 -23.40 17.60 36.70
CA CYS A 9 -23.59 17.98 35.30
C CYS A 9 -22.31 18.49 34.63
N ILE A 10 -21.49 19.28 35.34
CA ILE A 10 -20.19 19.74 34.82
C ILE A 10 -19.27 18.54 34.56
N ARG A 11 -19.18 17.59 35.51
CA ARG A 11 -18.36 16.40 35.34
C ARG A 11 -18.81 15.52 34.17
N ASP A 12 -20.13 15.38 33.97
CA ASP A 12 -20.68 14.62 32.84
C ASP A 12 -20.35 15.29 31.50
N VAL A 13 -20.43 16.62 31.41
CA VAL A 13 -20.03 17.39 30.21
C VAL A 13 -18.53 17.26 29.94
N GLU A 14 -17.69 17.37 30.98
CA GLU A 14 -16.24 17.18 30.84
C GLU A 14 -15.88 15.78 30.33
N LYS A 15 -16.62 14.76 30.79
CA LYS A 15 -16.44 13.38 30.35
C LYS A 15 -16.77 13.22 28.86
N VAL A 16 -17.95 13.68 28.45
CA VAL A 16 -18.39 13.61 27.05
C VAL A 16 -17.44 14.42 26.15
N ASN A 17 -17.01 15.59 26.60
CA ASN A 17 -16.04 16.40 25.85
C ASN A 17 -14.71 15.67 25.65
N ARG A 18 -14.24 14.93 26.67
CA ARG A 18 -13.03 14.11 26.55
C ARG A 18 -13.22 12.97 25.55
N GLU A 19 -14.34 12.25 25.64
CA GLU A 19 -14.67 11.18 24.69
C GLU A 19 -14.73 11.69 23.23
N CYS A 20 -15.31 12.88 23.01
CA CYS A 20 -15.33 13.52 21.70
C CYS A 20 -13.93 13.92 21.20
N VAL A 21 -13.06 14.42 22.08
CA VAL A 21 -11.67 14.77 21.72
C VAL A 21 -10.88 13.50 21.38
N ASP A 22 -11.06 12.42 22.13
CA ASP A 22 -10.39 11.14 21.88
C ASP A 22 -10.89 10.49 20.57
N GLU A 23 -12.16 10.64 20.22
CA GLU A 23 -12.69 10.22 18.92
C GLU A 23 -12.12 11.07 17.78
N ALA A 24 -12.11 12.40 17.92
CA ALA A 24 -11.57 13.30 16.92
C ALA A 24 -10.07 13.06 16.67
N ASP A 25 -9.29 12.74 17.71
CA ASP A 25 -7.87 12.36 17.57
C ASP A 25 -7.71 11.05 16.79
N ARG A 26 -8.57 10.05 17.04
CA ARG A 26 -8.58 8.79 16.27
C ARG A 26 -8.95 9.01 14.81
N GLU A 27 -10.00 9.76 14.53
CA GLU A 27 -10.43 10.09 13.16
C GLU A 27 -9.36 10.87 12.41
N LEU A 28 -8.73 11.85 13.07
CA LEU A 28 -7.64 12.64 12.50
C LEU A 28 -6.43 11.76 12.16
N LYS A 29 -6.03 10.87 13.07
CA LYS A 29 -4.94 9.89 12.83
C LYS A 29 -5.25 9.02 11.62
N ALA A 30 -6.46 8.47 11.52
CA ALA A 30 -6.87 7.66 10.38
C ALA A 30 -6.83 8.45 9.06
N ALA A 31 -7.31 9.69 9.06
CA ALA A 31 -7.26 10.56 7.89
C ALA A 31 -5.83 10.89 7.45
N VAL A 32 -4.94 11.16 8.42
CA VAL A 32 -3.52 11.43 8.14
C VAL A 32 -2.82 10.20 7.58
N LEU A 33 -3.13 9.00 8.08
CA LEU A 33 -2.62 7.74 7.52
C LEU A 33 -3.05 7.55 6.06
N LEU A 34 -4.33 7.78 5.76
CA LEU A 34 -4.84 7.71 4.39
C LEU A 34 -4.14 8.73 3.47
N PHE A 35 -3.94 9.95 3.95
CA PHE A 35 -3.22 10.98 3.20
C PHE A 35 -1.76 10.61 2.94
N ASN A 36 -1.02 10.20 3.98
CA ASN A 36 0.38 9.78 3.86
C ASN A 36 0.52 8.59 2.90
N ASN A 37 -0.43 7.65 2.94
CA ASN A 37 -0.49 6.55 1.97
C ASN A 37 -0.70 7.08 0.56
N GLN A 38 -1.60 8.04 0.34
CA GLN A 38 -1.78 8.64 -0.98
C GLN A 38 -0.53 9.37 -1.48
N VAL A 39 0.16 10.11 -0.60
CA VAL A 39 1.43 10.77 -0.94
C VAL A 39 2.47 9.75 -1.40
N ARG A 40 2.66 8.66 -0.64
CA ARG A 40 3.58 7.56 -1.02
C ARG A 40 3.15 6.90 -2.33
N LEU A 41 1.86 6.60 -2.47
CA LEU A 41 1.29 6.00 -3.67
C LEU A 41 1.53 6.88 -4.91
N LEU A 42 1.52 8.19 -4.78
CA LEU A 42 1.76 9.12 -5.90
C LEU A 42 3.23 9.48 -6.10
N GLY A 43 4.16 8.86 -5.36
CA GLY A 43 5.60 9.17 -5.44
C GLY A 43 5.94 10.56 -4.88
N GLY A 44 5.10 11.08 -3.99
CA GLY A 44 5.30 12.38 -3.34
C GLY A 44 6.51 12.37 -2.40
N SER A 45 7.08 13.55 -2.18
CA SER A 45 8.24 13.71 -1.31
C SER A 45 7.92 13.31 0.13
N HIS A 46 8.90 12.72 0.83
CA HIS A 46 8.83 12.45 2.27
C HIS A 46 8.55 13.71 3.10
N SER A 47 8.94 14.89 2.59
CA SER A 47 8.65 16.18 3.22
C SER A 47 7.16 16.54 3.27
N TRP A 48 6.32 15.85 2.50
CA TRP A 48 4.87 16.04 2.47
C TRP A 48 4.13 15.10 3.43
N LEU A 49 4.83 14.13 4.01
CA LEU A 49 4.24 13.24 5.00
C LEU A 49 4.02 14.00 6.30
N ILE A 50 2.82 13.88 6.84
CA ILE A 50 2.47 14.46 8.13
C ILE A 50 3.02 13.53 9.22
N PRO A 51 3.86 14.01 10.14
CA PRO A 51 4.37 13.20 11.24
C PRO A 51 3.23 12.77 12.17
N ILE A 52 3.13 11.47 12.46
CA ILE A 52 2.16 10.94 13.41
C ILE A 52 2.94 10.33 14.58
N LYS A 53 2.60 10.70 15.81
CA LYS A 53 3.03 9.95 17.00
C LYS A 53 2.18 8.69 17.08
N MET A 54 2.70 7.60 16.52
CA MET A 54 2.16 6.27 16.71
C MET A 54 2.66 5.73 18.05
N ALA A 55 1.87 4.90 18.73
CA ALA A 55 2.42 4.07 19.79
C ALA A 55 3.47 3.10 19.17
N PRO A 56 4.52 2.68 19.90
CA PRO A 56 5.51 1.73 19.40
C PRO A 56 4.85 0.47 18.82
N ASP A 57 3.78 0.01 19.46
CA ASP A 57 3.01 -1.17 19.05
C ASP A 57 2.13 -0.93 17.80
N GLU A 58 1.84 0.33 17.44
CA GLU A 58 1.11 0.71 16.21
C GLU A 58 2.05 0.97 15.04
N GLU A 59 3.27 1.42 15.30
CA GLU A 59 4.37 1.36 14.35
C GLU A 59 4.68 -0.10 14.01
N ASP A 60 4.73 -1.00 15.00
CA ASP A 60 4.91 -2.43 14.77
C ASP A 60 3.65 -3.13 14.23
N ALA A 61 2.41 -2.70 14.50
CA ALA A 61 1.25 -3.32 13.82
C ALA A 61 1.11 -2.87 12.35
N PHE A 62 1.62 -1.68 12.01
CA PHE A 62 1.56 -1.11 10.66
C PHE A 62 2.83 -1.36 9.82
N LEU A 63 3.98 -1.56 10.47
CA LEU A 63 5.29 -1.92 9.87
C LEU A 63 5.69 -3.38 10.15
N ALA A 64 5.10 -4.04 11.14
CA ALA A 64 5.36 -5.43 11.53
C ALA A 64 4.05 -6.26 11.58
N THR A 65 3.34 -6.33 10.46
CA THR A 65 3.34 -7.69 9.90
C THR A 65 4.63 -7.74 9.12
N PRO A 66 5.56 -8.67 9.41
CA PRO A 66 6.71 -8.80 8.55
C PRO A 66 6.14 -8.94 7.14
N GLU A 67 6.45 -7.97 6.30
CA GLU A 67 6.89 -8.27 4.97
C GLU A 67 7.85 -9.47 5.15
N GLN A 68 7.32 -10.70 5.11
CA GLN A 68 7.96 -11.71 4.31
C GLN A 68 8.14 -10.98 3.00
N SER A 69 9.33 -10.37 2.85
CA SER A 69 9.61 -9.38 1.82
C SER A 69 8.97 -9.96 0.58
N PHE A 70 7.97 -9.30 0.00
CA PHE A 70 7.17 -9.97 -1.05
C PHE A 70 8.11 -10.44 -2.18
N LEU A 71 9.28 -9.79 -2.29
CA LEU A 71 10.46 -10.18 -3.06
C LEU A 71 10.93 -11.62 -2.81
N THR A 72 10.87 -12.10 -1.57
CA THR A 72 11.29 -13.44 -1.10
C THR A 72 10.23 -14.53 -1.26
N LEU A 73 8.98 -14.19 -1.57
CA LEU A 73 7.94 -15.20 -1.80
C LEU A 73 8.27 -16.07 -3.01
N THR A 74 7.94 -17.36 -2.95
CA THR A 74 7.98 -18.23 -4.13
C THR A 74 6.82 -17.93 -5.08
N GLU A 75 6.92 -18.41 -6.30
CA GLU A 75 5.84 -18.27 -7.27
C GLU A 75 4.54 -18.94 -6.76
N GLU A 76 4.64 -20.10 -6.13
CA GLU A 76 3.50 -20.84 -5.57
C GLU A 76 2.85 -20.08 -4.41
N GLU A 77 3.64 -19.41 -3.58
CA GLU A 77 3.13 -18.58 -2.50
C GLU A 77 2.35 -17.38 -3.07
N VAL A 78 2.87 -16.72 -4.09
CA VAL A 78 2.16 -15.64 -4.81
C VAL A 78 0.86 -16.17 -5.42
N ALA A 79 0.87 -17.35 -6.03
CA ALA A 79 -0.31 -17.97 -6.63
C ALA A 79 -1.41 -18.30 -5.60
N ALA A 80 -1.03 -18.64 -4.37
CA ALA A 80 -1.95 -19.00 -3.29
C ALA A 80 -2.61 -17.79 -2.59
N MET A 81 -2.11 -16.57 -2.82
CA MET A 81 -2.64 -15.36 -2.19
C MET A 81 -3.97 -14.90 -2.81
N TYR A 82 -4.77 -14.19 -2.03
CA TYR A 82 -5.96 -13.51 -2.56
C TYR A 82 -5.56 -12.26 -3.36
N PRO A 83 -6.28 -11.91 -4.45
CA PRO A 83 -5.99 -10.73 -5.26
C PRO A 83 -5.93 -9.42 -4.45
N GLU A 84 -6.77 -9.30 -3.41
CA GLU A 84 -6.79 -8.16 -2.51
C GLU A 84 -5.52 -8.06 -1.68
N GLN A 85 -4.96 -9.19 -1.23
CA GLN A 85 -3.69 -9.24 -0.50
C GLN A 85 -2.55 -8.83 -1.43
N VAL A 86 -2.46 -9.44 -2.61
CA VAL A 86 -1.46 -9.10 -3.62
C VAL A 86 -1.50 -7.62 -3.98
N SER A 87 -2.70 -7.05 -4.12
CA SER A 87 -2.88 -5.64 -4.45
C SER A 87 -2.25 -4.66 -3.45
N ARG A 88 -2.19 -5.05 -2.16
CA ARG A 88 -1.59 -4.22 -1.11
C ARG A 88 -0.06 -4.16 -1.21
N HIS A 89 0.58 -5.17 -1.82
CA HIS A 89 2.03 -5.24 -1.99
C HIS A 89 2.53 -4.62 -3.30
N ILE A 90 1.65 -4.48 -4.31
CA ILE A 90 2.00 -3.90 -5.61
C ILE A 90 2.69 -2.53 -5.51
N PRO A 91 2.24 -1.58 -4.66
CA PRO A 91 2.91 -0.29 -4.52
C PRO A 91 4.39 -0.39 -4.14
N HIS A 92 4.69 -1.21 -3.12
CA HIS A 92 6.05 -1.42 -2.64
C HIS A 92 6.92 -2.12 -3.69
N LEU A 93 6.39 -3.17 -4.35
CA LEU A 93 7.09 -3.82 -5.46
C LEU A 93 7.45 -2.84 -6.59
N CYS A 94 6.55 -1.91 -6.92
CA CYS A 94 6.82 -0.88 -7.92
C CYS A 94 7.88 0.14 -7.47
N GLU A 95 8.03 0.36 -6.16
CA GLU A 95 9.09 1.21 -5.59
C GLU A 95 10.45 0.51 -5.66
N CYS A 96 10.51 -0.79 -5.34
CA CYS A 96 11.71 -1.62 -5.43
C CYS A 96 12.27 -1.75 -6.86
N LEU A 97 11.47 -1.48 -7.90
CA LEU A 97 11.99 -1.37 -9.29
C LEU A 97 13.03 -0.25 -9.48
N ARG A 98 13.14 0.69 -8.52
CA ARG A 98 14.12 1.79 -8.55
C ARG A 98 15.30 1.57 -7.60
N THR A 99 15.37 0.42 -6.94
CA THR A 99 16.43 0.08 -5.97
C THR A 99 17.28 -1.06 -6.50
N GLU A 100 18.24 -1.51 -5.71
CA GLU A 100 19.06 -2.70 -6.00
C GLU A 100 18.23 -3.99 -6.08
N GLU A 101 16.98 -3.96 -5.57
CA GLU A 101 16.06 -5.10 -5.56
C GLU A 101 15.24 -5.20 -6.86
N CYS A 102 15.49 -4.35 -7.85
CA CYS A 102 14.72 -4.24 -9.09
C CYS A 102 14.50 -5.60 -9.79
N VAL A 103 15.50 -6.48 -9.80
CA VAL A 103 15.39 -7.80 -10.41
C VAL A 103 14.36 -8.69 -9.69
N ALA A 104 14.43 -8.74 -8.36
CA ALA A 104 13.50 -9.50 -7.54
C ALA A 104 12.09 -8.91 -7.63
N ALA A 105 11.98 -7.58 -7.62
CA ALA A 105 10.71 -6.89 -7.76
C ALA A 105 10.05 -7.16 -9.13
N ALA A 106 10.82 -7.11 -10.22
CA ALA A 106 10.33 -7.42 -11.55
C ALA A 106 9.87 -8.88 -11.67
N ALA A 107 10.60 -9.82 -11.06
CA ALA A 107 10.20 -11.23 -11.00
C ALA A 107 8.89 -11.42 -10.24
N ARG A 108 8.73 -10.79 -9.07
CA ARG A 108 7.47 -10.85 -8.32
C ARG A 108 6.30 -10.20 -9.06
N LEU A 109 6.52 -9.08 -9.72
CA LEU A 109 5.49 -8.46 -10.55
C LEU A 109 5.10 -9.36 -11.74
N HIS A 110 6.05 -10.12 -12.30
CA HIS A 110 5.75 -11.14 -13.30
C HIS A 110 4.80 -12.21 -12.74
N ASP A 111 5.13 -12.77 -11.57
CA ASP A 111 4.32 -13.81 -10.91
C ASP A 111 2.91 -13.28 -10.58
N VAL A 112 2.81 -12.03 -10.12
CA VAL A 112 1.53 -11.36 -9.87
C VAL A 112 0.69 -11.24 -11.13
N VAL A 113 1.26 -10.80 -12.25
CA VAL A 113 0.52 -10.69 -13.52
C VAL A 113 0.11 -12.07 -14.02
N LYS A 114 0.98 -13.08 -13.87
CA LYS A 114 0.73 -14.46 -14.30
C LYS A 114 -0.49 -15.07 -13.60
N TRP A 115 -0.56 -14.93 -12.28
CA TRP A 115 -1.58 -15.62 -11.46
C TRP A 115 -2.82 -14.77 -11.18
N HIS A 116 -2.66 -13.44 -11.06
CA HIS A 116 -3.73 -12.53 -10.64
C HIS A 116 -4.13 -11.51 -11.70
N GLY A 117 -3.46 -11.49 -12.86
CA GLY A 117 -3.67 -10.45 -13.87
C GLY A 117 -5.11 -10.30 -14.35
N ARG A 118 -5.86 -11.40 -14.50
CA ARG A 118 -7.28 -11.35 -14.91
C ARG A 118 -8.17 -10.71 -13.85
N GLN A 119 -7.96 -11.03 -12.58
CA GLN A 119 -8.71 -10.51 -11.45
C GLN A 119 -8.39 -9.02 -11.27
N LEU A 120 -7.11 -8.65 -11.37
CA LEU A 120 -6.66 -7.26 -11.31
C LEU A 120 -7.26 -6.40 -12.43
N LEU A 121 -7.41 -6.96 -13.63
CA LEU A 121 -7.98 -6.25 -14.78
C LEU A 121 -9.51 -6.13 -14.70
N SER A 122 -10.20 -7.17 -14.26
CA SER A 122 -11.67 -7.22 -14.25
C SER A 122 -12.30 -6.45 -13.09
N SER A 123 -11.71 -6.52 -11.89
CA SER A 123 -12.24 -5.83 -10.71
C SER A 123 -11.99 -4.32 -10.76
N GLN A 124 -13.04 -3.52 -10.51
CA GLN A 124 -12.92 -2.06 -10.46
C GLN A 124 -11.98 -1.58 -9.35
N GLU A 125 -12.00 -2.26 -8.22
CA GLU A 125 -11.22 -1.92 -7.03
C GLU A 125 -9.73 -2.25 -7.23
N LEU A 126 -9.43 -3.30 -8.00
CA LEU A 126 -8.06 -3.78 -8.22
C LEU A 126 -7.40 -3.22 -9.48
N ARG A 127 -8.18 -2.60 -10.38
CA ARG A 127 -7.69 -2.00 -11.64
C ARG A 127 -6.62 -0.93 -11.44
N LEU A 128 -6.60 -0.26 -10.29
CA LEU A 128 -5.54 0.70 -9.96
C LEU A 128 -4.18 -0.01 -9.85
N ALA A 129 -4.15 -1.18 -9.22
CA ALA A 129 -2.95 -1.96 -9.04
C ALA A 129 -2.42 -2.45 -10.39
N TRP A 130 -3.30 -2.93 -11.28
CA TRP A 130 -2.96 -3.25 -12.68
C TRP A 130 -2.28 -2.09 -13.42
N ARG A 131 -2.90 -0.89 -13.39
CA ARG A 131 -2.35 0.30 -14.04
C ARG A 131 -0.97 0.67 -13.49
N ARG A 132 -0.79 0.54 -12.17
CA ARG A 132 0.47 0.85 -11.50
C ARG A 132 1.58 -0.10 -11.92
N ILE A 133 1.30 -1.41 -11.99
CA ILE A 133 2.26 -2.40 -12.52
C ILE A 133 2.68 -2.00 -13.92
N ARG A 134 1.71 -1.80 -14.82
CA ARG A 134 1.97 -1.49 -16.23
C ARG A 134 2.89 -0.27 -16.37
N ALA A 135 2.49 0.86 -15.77
CA ALA A 135 3.25 2.10 -15.87
C ALA A 135 4.66 1.97 -15.26
N SER A 136 4.82 1.23 -14.17
CA SER A 136 6.13 1.07 -13.52
C SER A 136 7.08 0.20 -14.35
N LEU A 137 6.55 -0.86 -14.99
CA LEU A 137 7.29 -1.71 -15.90
C LEU A 137 7.66 -0.98 -17.21
N GLU A 138 6.73 -0.21 -17.79
CA GLU A 138 7.00 0.64 -18.97
C GLU A 138 8.12 1.66 -18.68
N ASN A 139 8.04 2.37 -17.54
CA ASN A 139 9.09 3.30 -17.11
C ASN A 139 10.44 2.60 -16.92
N LEU A 140 10.44 1.38 -16.38
CA LEU A 140 11.67 0.59 -16.21
C LEU A 140 12.27 0.17 -17.57
N MET A 141 11.44 -0.18 -18.55
CA MET A 141 11.92 -0.49 -19.91
C MET A 141 12.62 0.69 -20.56
N GLU A 142 12.10 1.90 -20.37
CA GLU A 142 12.67 3.13 -20.90
C GLU A 142 13.99 3.52 -20.21
N CYS A 143 14.09 3.31 -18.90
CA CYS A 143 15.23 3.75 -18.09
C CYS A 143 16.36 2.72 -17.94
N SER A 144 16.06 1.41 -17.98
CA SER A 144 17.06 0.36 -17.74
C SER A 144 18.04 0.21 -18.91
N THR A 145 19.31 -0.08 -18.66
CA THR A 145 20.31 -0.39 -19.70
C THR A 145 20.69 -1.88 -19.76
N GLU A 146 20.28 -2.65 -18.75
CA GLU A 146 20.62 -4.08 -18.63
C GLU A 146 19.67 -4.98 -19.44
N ALA A 147 20.25 -5.75 -20.37
CA ALA A 147 19.50 -6.60 -21.29
C ALA A 147 18.67 -7.71 -20.60
N GLY A 148 19.17 -8.27 -19.50
CA GLY A 148 18.46 -9.30 -18.73
C GLY A 148 17.19 -8.79 -18.06
N GLN A 149 17.26 -7.59 -17.48
CA GLN A 149 16.10 -6.92 -16.86
C GLN A 149 15.04 -6.57 -17.91
N ARG A 150 15.46 -6.00 -19.05
CA ARG A 150 14.57 -5.67 -20.17
C ARG A 150 13.82 -6.88 -20.72
N CYS A 151 14.47 -8.05 -20.81
CA CYS A 151 13.83 -9.27 -21.29
C CYS A 151 12.69 -9.74 -20.38
N SER A 152 12.94 -9.77 -19.06
CA SER A 152 11.92 -10.14 -18.05
C SER A 152 10.74 -9.19 -18.08
N VAL A 153 11.01 -7.88 -18.05
CA VAL A 153 9.98 -6.84 -18.06
C VAL A 153 9.16 -6.85 -19.35
N SER A 154 9.81 -7.01 -20.51
CA SER A 154 9.14 -7.16 -21.80
C SER A 154 8.19 -8.35 -21.82
N THR A 155 8.60 -9.48 -21.23
CA THR A 155 7.75 -10.69 -21.18
C THR A 155 6.50 -10.43 -20.32
N THR A 156 6.65 -9.74 -19.19
CA THR A 156 5.53 -9.35 -18.33
C THR A 156 4.57 -8.41 -19.06
N LEU A 157 5.08 -7.39 -19.75
CA LEU A 157 4.24 -6.45 -20.52
C LEU A 157 3.47 -7.14 -21.66
N GLN A 158 4.11 -8.07 -22.37
CA GLN A 158 3.44 -8.88 -23.41
C GLN A 158 2.30 -9.73 -22.83
N MET A 159 2.52 -10.31 -21.64
CA MET A 159 1.48 -11.05 -20.93
C MET A 159 0.32 -10.12 -20.52
N MET A 160 0.63 -8.90 -20.07
CA MET A 160 -0.39 -7.91 -19.75
C MET A 160 -1.24 -7.55 -20.97
N ASP A 161 -0.60 -7.36 -22.13
CA ASP A 161 -1.29 -7.06 -23.38
C ASP A 161 -2.15 -8.22 -23.89
N ALA A 162 -1.70 -9.46 -23.69
CA ALA A 162 -2.47 -10.65 -24.03
C ALA A 162 -3.75 -10.77 -23.19
N LEU A 163 -3.73 -10.33 -21.93
CA LEU A 163 -4.90 -10.37 -21.03
C LEU A 163 -5.96 -9.30 -21.35
N MET A 164 -5.62 -8.27 -22.13
CA MET A 164 -6.56 -7.23 -22.56
C MET A 164 -7.27 -7.55 -23.88
N ARG A 165 -6.87 -8.62 -24.57
CA ARG A 165 -7.48 -9.09 -25.82
C ARG A 165 -8.56 -10.12 -25.54
#